data_AF-A0A2U1FAR0-F1
#
_entry.id   AF-A0A2U1FAR0-F1
#
_cell.length_a   1.000
_cell.length_b   1.000
_cell.length_c   1.000
_cell.angle_alpha   90.00
_cell.angle_beta   90.00
_cell.angle_gamma   90.00
#
_symmetry.space_group_name_H-M   'P 1'
#
loop_
_entity.id
_entity.type
_entity.pdbx_description
1 polymer ?
#
loop_
_entity_poly.entity_id
_entity_poly.type
_entity_poly.pdbx_seq_one_letter_code
_entity_poly.pdbx_strand_id
1 'polypeptide(L)'
;MSDFVQQQNSICDFSHSDSWVILSPIEQSIKRKIETVGTPLKDWDIQINYGIKTGFNEAFIISTEKREEILANCQTEEERKKTAELIRPLAYRHSMISFIPTMIPSLSQLFL
;
A
#
# COMPACT_ATOMS: atom_id res chain seq x y z
N MET A 1 39.80 1.41 17.80
CA MET A 1 38.49 1.64 17.15
C MET A 1 38.20 3.13 17.19
N SER A 2 37.59 3.70 16.15
CA SER A 2 37.23 5.12 16.11
C SER A 2 36.10 5.44 17.11
N ASP A 3 36.12 6.64 17.73
CA ASP A 3 35.12 7.12 18.68
C ASP A 3 33.69 7.07 18.12
N PHE A 4 33.53 7.35 16.82
CA PHE A 4 32.25 7.27 16.12
C PHE A 4 31.63 5.88 16.20
N VAL A 5 32.44 4.84 16.04
CA VAL A 5 31.97 3.44 16.07
C VAL A 5 31.56 3.04 17.48
N GLN A 6 32.23 3.56 18.51
CA GLN A 6 31.86 3.30 19.91
C GLN A 6 30.54 3.98 20.28
N GLN A 7 30.28 5.19 19.78
CA GLN A 7 29.06 5.94 20.11
C GLN A 7 27.81 5.47 19.35
N GLN A 8 27.98 4.99 18.12
CA GLN A 8 26.85 4.63 17.23
C GLN A 8 26.65 3.10 17.10
N ASN A 9 27.18 2.32 18.04
CA ASN A 9 26.97 0.87 18.03
C ASN A 9 25.55 0.50 18.47
N SER A 10 25.00 -0.58 17.92
CA SER A 10 23.74 -1.18 18.36
C SER A 10 23.99 -2.63 18.74
N ILE A 11 23.67 -2.98 19.98
CA ILE A 11 23.76 -4.37 20.45
C ILE A 11 22.55 -5.13 19.90
N CYS A 12 22.82 -6.18 19.14
CA CYS A 12 21.82 -7.07 18.58
C CYS A 12 22.15 -8.51 19.00
N ASP A 13 21.14 -9.26 19.45
CA ASP A 13 21.27 -10.69 19.74
C ASP A 13 20.78 -11.50 18.54
N PHE A 14 21.60 -12.44 18.06
CA PHE A 14 21.31 -13.31 16.93
C PHE A 14 21.30 -14.78 17.38
N SER A 15 20.56 -15.04 18.45
CA SER A 15 20.50 -16.34 19.13
C SER A 15 19.71 -17.42 18.38
N HIS A 16 19.07 -17.07 17.25
CA HIS A 16 18.23 -17.97 16.46
C HIS A 16 18.73 -18.10 15.01
N SER A 17 18.44 -19.21 14.35
CA SER A 17 18.76 -19.45 12.93
C SER A 17 17.83 -18.74 11.94
N ASP A 18 16.97 -17.85 12.44
CA ASP A 18 16.04 -17.08 11.64
C ASP A 18 16.74 -15.94 10.88
N SER A 19 16.04 -15.33 9.92
CA SER A 19 16.56 -14.15 9.22
C SER A 19 16.91 -13.03 10.21
N TRP A 20 18.15 -12.56 10.15
CA TRP A 20 18.63 -11.49 11.02
C TRP A 20 18.38 -10.11 10.41
N VAL A 21 18.14 -9.13 11.26
CA VAL A 21 17.96 -7.71 10.92
C VAL A 21 18.73 -6.86 11.92
N ILE A 22 19.42 -5.82 11.43
CA ILE A 22 20.10 -4.84 12.30
C ILE A 22 19.14 -3.67 12.50
N LEU A 23 18.76 -3.43 13.74
CA LEU A 23 17.78 -2.42 14.13
C LEU A 23 18.27 -1.68 15.38
N SER A 24 17.87 -0.42 15.52
CA SER A 24 18.06 0.33 16.77
C SER A 24 17.27 -0.31 17.92
N PRO A 25 17.62 -0.03 19.20
CA PRO A 25 16.91 -0.60 20.35
C PRO A 25 15.40 -0.34 20.33
N ILE A 26 14.98 0.84 19.85
CA ILE A 26 13.57 1.22 19.77
C ILE A 26 12.86 0.38 18.71
N GLU A 27 13.42 0.26 17.51
CA GLU A 27 12.85 -0.54 16.42
C GLU A 27 12.75 -2.03 16.80
N GLN A 28 13.74 -2.58 17.49
CA GLN A 28 13.68 -3.95 18.03
C GLN A 28 12.53 -4.13 19.03
N SER A 29 12.27 -3.12 19.87
CA SER A 29 11.15 -3.17 20.82
C SER A 29 9.79 -3.16 20.11
N ILE A 30 9.67 -2.39 19.03
CA ILE A 30 8.45 -2.30 18.21
C ILE A 30 8.25 -3.63 17.46
N LYS A 31 9.30 -4.14 16.81
CA LYS A 31 9.27 -5.43 16.11
C LYS A 31 8.79 -6.55 17.04
N ARG A 32 9.37 -6.69 18.23
CA ARG A 32 8.94 -7.71 19.21
C ARG A 32 7.46 -7.56 19.59
N LYS A 33 6.98 -6.34 19.84
CA LYS A 33 5.55 -6.12 20.16
C LYS A 33 4.64 -6.55 19.01
N ILE A 34 5.01 -6.22 17.78
CA ILE A 34 4.25 -6.62 16.58
C ILE A 34 4.27 -8.14 16.40
N GLU A 35 5.41 -8.80 16.62
CA GLU A 35 5.54 -10.25 16.48
C GLU A 35 4.84 -11.04 17.58
N THR A 36 4.75 -10.49 18.81
CA THR A 36 4.02 -11.13 19.91
C THR A 36 2.50 -11.07 19.73
N VAL A 37 1.98 -9.97 19.18
CA VAL A 37 0.52 -9.73 19.09
C VAL A 37 -0.03 -10.03 17.69
N GLY A 38 0.78 -9.84 16.65
CA GLY A 38 0.37 -9.93 15.25
C GLY A 38 0.53 -11.33 14.65
N THR A 39 -0.25 -11.59 13.60
CA THR A 39 -0.10 -12.78 12.76
C THR A 39 0.82 -12.46 11.57
N PRO A 40 1.85 -13.26 11.29
CA PRO A 40 2.71 -13.05 10.12
C PRO A 40 1.90 -13.05 8.82
N LEU A 41 2.20 -12.13 7.90
CA LEU A 41 1.43 -11.95 6.66
C LEU A 41 1.29 -13.23 5.81
N LYS A 42 2.30 -14.13 5.88
CA LYS A 42 2.30 -15.43 5.20
C LYS A 42 1.20 -16.38 5.69
N ASP A 43 0.73 -16.21 6.92
CA ASP A 43 -0.24 -17.07 7.58
C ASP A 43 -1.66 -16.49 7.50
N TRP A 44 -1.83 -15.35 6.83
CA TRP A 44 -3.14 -14.75 6.59
C TRP A 44 -3.85 -15.51 5.45
N ASP A 45 -5.16 -15.72 5.59
CA ASP A 45 -6.02 -16.28 4.54
C ASP A 45 -6.30 -15.23 3.45
N ILE A 46 -5.25 -14.80 2.74
CA ILE A 46 -5.32 -13.79 1.67
C ILE A 46 -4.59 -14.28 0.42
N GLN A 47 -5.20 -14.02 -0.73
CA GLN A 47 -4.53 -14.22 -2.01
C GLN A 47 -3.82 -12.93 -2.44
N ILE A 48 -2.49 -12.93 -2.41
CA ILE A 48 -1.69 -11.77 -2.85
C ILE A 48 -1.69 -11.69 -4.38
N ASN A 49 -2.52 -10.82 -4.93
CA ASN A 49 -2.58 -10.54 -6.36
C ASN A 49 -1.71 -9.31 -6.71
N TYR A 50 -0.85 -9.42 -7.72
CA TYR A 50 0.18 -8.43 -8.05
C TYR A 50 -0.19 -7.44 -9.16
N GLY A 51 -1.33 -6.76 -9.11
CA GLY A 51 -1.69 -5.77 -10.14
C GLY A 51 -1.67 -6.32 -11.60
N ILE A 52 -1.77 -5.41 -12.57
CA ILE A 52 -1.79 -5.77 -14.00
C ILE A 52 -0.34 -5.98 -14.49
N LYS A 53 -0.01 -7.20 -14.93
CA LYS A 53 1.33 -7.58 -15.44
C LYS A 53 1.58 -7.27 -16.92
N THR A 54 0.54 -6.88 -17.65
CA THR A 54 0.68 -6.61 -19.09
C THR A 54 1.48 -5.34 -19.28
N GLY A 55 2.53 -5.36 -20.12
CA GLY A 55 3.33 -4.18 -20.46
C GLY A 55 2.58 -3.07 -21.21
N PHE A 56 1.26 -3.19 -21.37
CA PHE A 56 0.38 -2.23 -22.03
C PHE A 56 -0.33 -1.29 -21.04
N ASN A 57 0.38 -0.81 -20.02
CA ASN A 57 -0.19 0.16 -19.07
C ASN A 57 -0.65 1.44 -19.77
N GLU A 58 0.03 1.89 -20.82
CA GLU A 58 -0.34 3.08 -21.59
C GLU A 58 -1.70 2.95 -22.31
N ALA A 59 -2.15 1.73 -22.62
CA ALA A 59 -3.46 1.51 -23.25
C ALA A 59 -4.62 1.67 -22.25
N PHE A 60 -4.36 1.54 -20.95
CA PHE A 60 -5.37 1.60 -19.89
C PHE A 60 -5.27 2.87 -19.03
N ILE A 61 -4.18 3.62 -19.16
CA ILE A 61 -3.97 4.91 -18.51
C ILE A 61 -4.24 6.01 -19.54
N ILE A 62 -5.39 6.65 -19.45
CA ILE A 62 -5.76 7.79 -20.30
C ILE A 62 -5.66 9.10 -19.50
N SER A 63 -5.36 10.20 -20.19
CA SER A 63 -5.40 11.53 -19.59
C SER A 63 -6.84 12.03 -19.40
N THR A 64 -7.00 13.11 -18.65
CA THR A 64 -8.31 13.75 -18.46
C THR A 64 -8.88 14.25 -19.79
N GLU A 65 -8.04 14.78 -20.68
CA GLU A 65 -8.44 15.26 -22.01
C GLU A 65 -8.96 14.10 -22.87
N LYS A 66 -8.27 12.95 -22.83
CA LYS A 66 -8.72 11.73 -23.53
C LYS A 66 -10.02 11.18 -22.95
N ARG A 67 -10.22 11.27 -21.64
CA ARG A 67 -11.49 10.91 -21.00
C ARG A 67 -12.64 11.79 -21.51
N GLU A 68 -12.43 13.10 -21.61
CA GLU A 68 -13.44 14.03 -22.13
C GLU A 68 -13.75 13.78 -23.61
N GLU A 69 -12.72 13.53 -24.43
CA GLU A 69 -12.88 13.15 -25.84
C GLU A 69 -13.71 11.87 -26.00
N ILE A 70 -13.46 10.85 -25.19
CA ILE A 70 -14.22 9.59 -25.22
C ILE A 70 -15.69 9.82 -24.83
N LEU A 71 -15.95 10.59 -23.78
CA LEU A 71 -17.31 10.87 -23.33
C LEU A 71 -18.08 11.79 -24.29
N ALA A 72 -17.40 12.68 -24.99
CA ALA A 72 -17.99 13.55 -26.01
C ALA A 72 -18.39 12.79 -27.28
N ASN A 73 -17.72 11.67 -27.58
CA ASN A 73 -18.02 10.82 -28.73
C ASN A 73 -19.13 9.79 -28.46
N CYS A 74 -19.67 9.70 -27.23
CA CYS A 74 -20.81 8.83 -26.93
C CYS A 74 -22.08 9.34 -27.64
N GLN A 75 -22.79 8.44 -28.32
CA GLN A 75 -23.95 8.81 -29.14
C GLN A 75 -25.22 8.98 -28.30
N THR A 76 -25.29 8.30 -27.15
CA THR A 76 -26.44 8.33 -26.25
C THR A 76 -26.03 8.64 -24.82
N GLU A 77 -26.96 9.23 -24.06
CA GLU A 77 -26.74 9.53 -22.65
C GLU A 77 -26.51 8.25 -21.81
N GLU A 78 -27.16 7.16 -22.17
CA GLU A 78 -27.01 5.86 -21.51
C GLU A 78 -25.65 5.21 -21.79
N GLU A 79 -25.14 5.35 -23.02
CA GLU A 79 -23.77 4.95 -23.36
C GLU A 79 -22.75 5.80 -22.59
N ARG A 80 -22.97 7.13 -22.52
CA ARG A 80 -22.10 8.06 -21.82
C ARG A 80 -21.95 7.70 -20.33
N LYS A 81 -23.06 7.38 -19.65
CA LYS A 81 -23.04 6.94 -18.25
C LYS A 81 -22.25 5.66 -18.04
N LYS A 82 -22.49 4.63 -18.86
CA LYS A 82 -21.77 3.35 -18.77
C LYS A 82 -20.27 3.54 -19.02
N THR A 83 -19.90 4.35 -20.02
CA THR A 83 -18.50 4.66 -20.33
C THR A 83 -17.83 5.45 -19.20
N ALA A 84 -18.54 6.41 -18.59
CA ALA A 84 -18.04 7.15 -17.44
C ALA A 84 -17.80 6.25 -16.21
N GLU A 85 -18.62 5.21 -16.00
CA GLU A 85 -18.43 4.23 -14.93
C GLU A 85 -17.26 3.25 -15.18
N LEU A 86 -16.97 2.97 -16.45
CA LEU A 86 -15.82 2.15 -16.86
C LEU A 86 -14.49 2.89 -16.70
N ILE A 87 -14.45 4.19 -16.96
CA ILE A 87 -13.26 5.02 -16.79
C ILE A 87 -13.12 5.43 -15.32
N ARG A 88 -12.43 4.59 -14.54
CA ARG A 88 -12.21 4.81 -13.11
C ARG A 88 -10.90 5.56 -12.84
N PRO A 89 -10.88 6.52 -11.90
CA PRO A 89 -9.65 7.12 -11.42
C PRO A 89 -8.70 6.04 -10.87
N LEU A 90 -7.45 6.08 -11.31
CA LEU A 90 -6.42 5.17 -10.79
C LEU A 90 -5.92 5.67 -9.44
N ALA A 91 -5.95 4.80 -8.43
CA ALA A 91 -5.36 5.07 -7.13
C ALA A 91 -3.93 4.52 -7.10
N TYR A 92 -2.93 5.41 -7.16
CA TYR A 92 -1.54 5.06 -6.92
C TYR A 92 -1.26 5.02 -5.41
N ARG A 93 -0.21 4.31 -4.99
CA ARG A 93 0.20 4.21 -3.57
C ARG A 93 0.35 5.59 -2.90
N HIS A 94 0.81 6.60 -3.65
CA HIS A 94 0.95 7.96 -3.16
C HIS A 94 -0.40 8.68 -2.98
N SER A 95 -1.38 8.44 -3.84
CA SER A 95 -2.73 9.00 -3.73
C SER A 95 -3.63 8.24 -2.76
N MET A 96 -3.22 7.05 -2.30
CA MET A 96 -3.93 6.34 -1.23
C MET A 96 -3.78 7.05 0.13
N ILE A 97 -2.64 7.70 0.39
CA ILE A 97 -2.38 8.38 1.68
C ILE A 97 -3.40 9.51 1.93
N SER A 98 -3.86 10.20 0.88
CA SER A 98 -4.90 11.23 0.98
C SER A 98 -6.32 10.67 1.12
N PHE A 99 -6.53 9.38 0.84
CA PHE A 99 -7.82 8.67 0.94
C PHE A 99 -8.00 7.91 2.27
N ILE A 100 -6.95 7.74 3.07
CA ILE A 100 -7.03 7.09 4.39
C ILE A 100 -7.98 7.83 5.36
N PRO A 101 -8.02 9.17 5.44
CA PRO A 101 -8.89 9.87 6.39
C PRO A 101 -10.39 9.67 6.14
N THR A 102 -10.80 9.42 4.90
CA THR A 102 -12.21 9.26 4.53
C THR A 102 -12.74 7.84 4.77
N MET A 103 -11.87 6.84 4.94
CA MET A 103 -12.24 5.43 5.20
C MET A 103 -12.29 5.07 6.70
N ILE A 104 -11.62 5.86 7.55
CA ILE A 104 -11.53 5.63 9.01
C ILE A 104 -12.81 5.94 9.83
N PRO A 105 -13.84 6.70 9.39
CA PRO A 105 -15.02 6.93 10.23
C PRO A 105 -15.81 5.66 10.58
N SER A 106 -15.58 4.54 9.88
CA SER A 106 -16.29 3.26 10.12
C SER A 106 -15.60 2.33 11.14
N LEU A 107 -14.33 2.58 11.48
CA LEU A 107 -13.56 1.72 12.39
C LEU A 107 -13.64 2.16 13.86
N SER A 108 -14.16 3.36 14.15
CA SER A 108 -14.44 3.81 15.51
C SER A 108 -15.68 3.14 16.14
N GLN A 109 -16.43 2.33 15.38
CA GLN A 109 -17.53 1.50 15.92
C GLN A 109 -17.11 0.07 16.32
N LEU A 110 -15.86 -0.32 16.10
CA LEU A 110 -15.36 -1.69 16.35
C LEU A 110 -14.44 -1.81 17.58
N PHE A 111 -14.25 -0.74 18.34
CA PHE A 111 -13.50 -0.73 19.61
C PHE A 111 -14.30 -0.06 20.74
N LEU A 112 -15.55 -0.49 20.94
CA LEU A 112 -16.26 -0.40 22.22
C LEU A 112 -16.37 -1.80 22.83
#